data_AF-A0A7C2IZQ8-F1
#
_entry.id   AF-A0A7C2IZQ8-F1
#
_cell.length_a   1.000
_cell.length_b   1.000
_cell.length_c   1.000
_cell.angle_alpha   90.00
_cell.angle_beta   90.00
_cell.angle_gamma   90.00
#
_symmetry.space_group_name_H-M   'P 1'
#
loop_
_entity.id
_entity.type
_entity.pdbx_description
1 polymer ?
#
loop_
_entity_poly.entity_id
_entity_poly.type
_entity_poly.pdbx_seq_one_letter_code
_entity_poly.pdbx_strand_id
1 'polypeptide(L)'
;MRRAWMCLPSAASKSTGHPLRETRSPSRFKASASTPTRSKLTTKSSKTSSTRGGVDQGDPDVFATPNPEFRSVILTARMGGAPGNNIKYEVKTSEDAKLVVQTDGATLRGGGEATKIAPGTIVSIIGENLSDFEASAPPDARILPRELAGVRVYFDGIQAPLYYVSPRQINAQMPLNVYDSQGVSAYVRTVHADGRVVASNAVAVPIVQYNPGIFAEGDAEPRLAAATHSSSYAMGVVSVDGQAKAGDTATVIIGDPESETARRYTYTVKAEDVPPEGQPARVGLEKIRDGLVELINQDPEVRAFAAGIFATRVRLEARVAGPAGNGIKYSAESKGGTGDASVILTATTSELCCANEAGARVTVDNPAIAGEIITVYATGLGIVQPEEARQKQLTGEVYGGPELNEPVEFVSSLCGGRTANVLASGLMPGTIGIYRVDLQLNSGLPTNPKTQCTIAQGFNVSNVVAVPVFNPNPEQ
;
A
#
# COMPACT_ATOMS: atom_id res chain seq x y z
N MET A 1 49.04 -1.16 48.23
CA MET A 1 49.56 0.20 48.47
C MET A 1 48.37 1.14 48.70
N ARG A 2 48.53 2.01 49.71
CA ARG A 2 47.71 3.13 50.22
C ARG A 2 46.53 3.59 49.32
N ARG A 3 45.27 3.56 49.81
CA ARG A 3 44.55 4.60 50.61
C ARG A 3 44.42 5.90 49.80
N ALA A 4 43.28 6.57 49.64
CA ALA A 4 42.15 6.90 50.53
C ALA A 4 41.35 8.03 49.79
N TRP A 5 40.06 8.38 49.97
CA TRP A 5 39.10 8.29 51.07
C TRP A 5 37.71 8.79 50.58
N MET A 6 36.60 8.11 50.93
CA MET A 6 35.60 8.42 51.99
C MET A 6 34.52 9.44 51.57
N CYS A 7 33.23 9.38 51.96
CA CYS A 7 32.55 8.60 53.01
C CYS A 7 31.02 8.51 52.74
N LEU A 8 30.38 7.50 53.36
CA LEU A 8 28.96 7.13 53.35
C LEU A 8 28.13 7.82 54.50
N PRO A 9 27.04 7.24 55.10
CA PRO A 9 25.60 7.45 54.81
C PRO A 9 24.73 7.65 56.09
N SER A 10 23.38 7.49 56.01
CA SER A 10 22.41 6.92 57.02
C SER A 10 21.01 7.60 56.89
N ALA A 11 19.90 6.95 56.49
CA ALA A 11 18.94 6.09 57.25
C ALA A 11 18.34 6.75 58.51
N ALA A 12 17.05 6.68 58.93
CA ALA A 12 15.78 6.01 58.57
C ALA A 12 14.62 6.74 59.36
N SER A 13 13.32 6.61 59.06
CA SER A 13 12.33 5.79 59.82
C SER A 13 10.86 6.28 59.62
N LYS A 14 9.90 5.37 59.80
CA LYS A 14 8.41 5.36 59.63
C LYS A 14 7.67 6.17 60.76
N SER A 15 6.34 6.36 60.92
CA SER A 15 5.10 5.67 60.50
C SER A 15 3.81 6.51 60.82
N THR A 16 2.72 6.27 60.06
CA THR A 16 1.26 6.11 60.43
C THR A 16 0.43 7.14 61.24
N GLY A 17 -0.79 7.46 60.73
CA GLY A 17 -1.99 7.82 61.52
C GLY A 17 -3.12 8.57 60.76
N HIS A 18 -4.31 7.97 60.64
CA HIS A 18 -5.64 8.54 60.25
C HIS A 18 -6.59 8.40 61.48
N PRO A 19 -7.85 8.96 61.62
CA PRO A 19 -8.81 9.56 60.65
C PRO A 19 -9.76 10.72 61.17
N LEU A 20 -10.83 11.07 60.39
CA LEU A 20 -12.15 11.73 60.71
C LEU A 20 -12.21 13.29 60.87
N ARG A 21 -13.20 14.11 60.43
CA ARG A 21 -14.53 14.00 59.75
C ARG A 21 -15.01 15.39 59.21
N GLU A 22 -15.78 15.39 58.10
CA GLU A 22 -16.81 16.32 57.53
C GLU A 22 -16.89 17.85 57.85
N THR A 23 -17.02 18.69 56.80
CA THR A 23 -18.30 19.35 56.37
C THR A 23 -18.18 20.40 55.23
N ARG A 24 -19.17 20.37 54.32
CA ARG A 24 -19.72 21.43 53.40
C ARG A 24 -19.00 21.86 52.09
N SER A 25 -19.64 21.50 50.97
CA SER A 25 -19.69 22.22 49.66
C SER A 25 -20.88 23.23 49.69
N PRO A 26 -21.14 24.17 48.72
CA PRO A 26 -20.55 24.30 47.37
C PRO A 26 -20.23 25.73 46.86
N SER A 27 -19.36 25.84 45.85
CA SER A 27 -19.43 26.94 44.89
C SER A 27 -19.18 26.43 43.47
N ARG A 28 -20.06 26.87 42.57
CA ARG A 28 -20.19 26.44 41.17
C ARG A 28 -19.01 26.96 40.35
N PHE A 29 -18.31 26.09 39.63
CA PHE A 29 -17.56 26.46 38.43
C PHE A 29 -18.17 25.72 37.24
N LYS A 30 -18.77 26.50 36.33
CA LYS A 30 -19.17 26.06 34.99
C LYS A 30 -17.90 25.78 34.20
N ALA A 31 -17.68 24.53 33.78
CA ALA A 31 -16.74 24.22 32.72
C ALA A 31 -17.41 24.58 31.38
N SER A 32 -16.99 25.70 30.78
CA SER A 32 -17.28 26.01 29.37
C SER A 32 -16.41 25.09 28.52
N ALA A 33 -17.03 24.23 27.71
CA ALA A 33 -16.33 23.46 26.70
C ALA A 33 -15.73 24.42 25.66
N SER A 34 -14.41 24.58 25.65
CA SER A 34 -13.71 25.21 24.53
C SER A 34 -13.51 24.17 23.43
N THR A 35 -14.13 24.44 22.28
CA THR A 35 -13.99 23.71 21.02
C THR A 35 -12.51 23.45 20.69
N PRO A 36 -12.11 22.24 20.25
CA PRO A 36 -10.74 22.03 19.81
C PRO A 36 -10.49 22.83 18.53
N THR A 37 -9.49 23.70 18.58
CA THR A 37 -9.00 24.52 17.48
C THR A 37 -8.56 23.63 16.32
N ARG A 38 -9.27 23.68 15.19
CA ARG A 38 -8.82 23.07 13.93
C ARG A 38 -7.50 23.72 13.50
N SER A 39 -6.40 22.97 13.51
CA SER A 39 -5.18 23.35 12.81
C SER A 39 -5.39 23.14 11.30
N LYS A 40 -5.29 24.21 10.51
CA LYS A 40 -5.28 24.15 9.04
C LYS A 40 -3.85 23.95 8.57
N LEU A 41 -3.56 22.83 7.91
CA LEU A 41 -2.38 22.71 7.06
C LEU A 41 -2.72 23.43 5.74
N THR A 42 -1.98 24.48 5.40
CA THR A 42 -2.14 25.15 4.10
C THR A 42 -0.89 24.91 3.28
N THR A 43 -0.98 24.03 2.27
CA THR A 43 0.02 23.94 1.21
C THR A 43 -0.19 25.13 0.28
N LYS A 44 0.72 26.10 0.29
CA LYS A 44 0.78 27.14 -0.74
C LYS A 44 1.83 26.75 -1.77
N SER A 45 1.43 26.06 -2.86
CA SER A 45 2.16 26.18 -4.13
C SER A 45 2.11 27.65 -4.57
N SER A 46 3.16 28.14 -5.22
CA SER A 46 3.24 29.51 -5.77
C SER A 46 2.24 29.81 -6.89
N LYS A 47 1.24 28.95 -7.12
CA LYS A 47 0.06 29.23 -7.95
C LYS A 47 -1.20 29.05 -7.10
N THR A 48 -1.91 30.16 -6.93
CA THR A 48 -3.20 30.32 -6.24
C THR A 48 -4.13 29.10 -6.31
N SER A 49 -4.50 28.54 -5.16
CA SER A 49 -5.71 27.71 -5.06
C SER A 49 -6.92 28.61 -5.27
N SER A 50 -7.73 28.33 -6.31
CA SER A 50 -8.99 29.05 -6.51
C SER A 50 -10.07 28.39 -5.66
N THR A 51 -10.58 29.12 -4.66
CA THR A 51 -11.77 28.72 -3.92
C THR A 51 -13.01 29.04 -4.75
N ARG A 52 -13.74 28.00 -5.18
CA ARG A 52 -15.14 28.13 -5.63
C ARG A 52 -15.98 27.26 -4.70
N GLY A 53 -16.81 27.88 -3.86
CA GLY A 53 -17.78 27.16 -3.01
C GLY A 53 -17.29 26.68 -1.64
N GLY A 54 -16.18 27.18 -1.10
CA GLY A 54 -15.76 26.90 0.28
C GLY A 54 -15.13 25.51 0.53
N VAL A 55 -14.91 24.73 -0.51
CA VAL A 55 -14.06 23.53 -0.50
C VAL A 55 -12.75 23.88 -1.21
N ASP A 56 -11.63 23.82 -0.50
CA ASP A 56 -10.31 23.93 -1.13
C ASP A 56 -10.16 22.75 -2.10
N GLN A 57 -9.99 23.01 -3.40
CA GLN A 57 -9.84 21.96 -4.43
C GLN A 57 -8.50 21.20 -4.35
N GLY A 58 -7.81 21.30 -3.20
CA GLY A 58 -6.44 20.85 -3.03
C GLY A 58 -5.44 21.69 -3.83
N ASP A 59 -4.17 21.30 -3.74
CA ASP A 59 -3.10 21.87 -4.55
C ASP A 59 -3.06 21.16 -5.92
N PRO A 60 -2.99 21.92 -7.05
CA PRO A 60 -2.95 21.32 -8.38
C PRO A 60 -1.64 20.57 -8.66
N ASP A 61 -0.55 20.91 -7.97
CA ASP A 61 0.78 20.38 -8.23
C ASP A 61 1.16 19.28 -7.22
N VAL A 62 0.50 19.24 -6.06
CA VAL A 62 0.84 18.34 -4.94
C VAL A 62 -0.36 17.53 -4.47
N PHE A 63 -0.12 16.27 -4.16
CA PHE A 63 -1.02 15.39 -3.43
C PHE A 63 -0.53 15.20 -1.99
N ALA A 64 -1.42 15.24 -1.01
CA ALA A 64 -1.08 15.06 0.40
C ALA A 64 -1.73 13.78 0.94
N THR A 65 -0.92 12.95 1.57
CA THR A 65 -1.32 11.64 2.11
C THR A 65 -1.03 11.59 3.61
N PRO A 66 -1.99 11.24 4.48
CA PRO A 66 -1.68 10.98 5.88
C PRO A 66 -0.84 9.70 6.00
N ASN A 67 0.18 9.73 6.85
CA ASN A 67 0.91 8.55 7.30
C ASN A 67 0.72 8.41 8.83
N PRO A 68 -0.31 7.66 9.26
CA PRO A 68 -0.67 7.58 10.68
C PRO A 68 0.36 6.83 11.52
N GLU A 69 1.10 5.89 10.90
CA GLU A 69 2.16 5.11 11.57
C GLU A 69 3.27 6.04 12.10
N PHE A 70 3.67 7.01 11.29
CA PHE A 70 4.71 7.97 11.65
C PHE A 70 4.18 9.34 12.09
N ARG A 71 2.85 9.47 12.25
CA ARG A 71 2.15 10.74 12.58
C ARG A 71 2.58 11.90 11.66
N SER A 72 2.75 11.60 10.38
CA SER A 72 3.26 12.56 9.39
C SER A 72 2.26 12.75 8.24
N VAL A 73 2.52 13.77 7.42
CA VAL A 73 1.81 14.01 6.15
C VAL A 73 2.86 13.94 5.05
N ILE A 74 2.67 13.03 4.11
CA ILE A 74 3.54 12.89 2.94
C ILE A 74 2.99 13.80 1.83
N LEU A 75 3.86 14.63 1.27
CA LEU A 75 3.56 15.45 0.10
C LEU A 75 4.21 14.82 -1.14
N THR A 76 3.40 14.48 -2.13
CA THR A 76 3.83 13.84 -3.38
C THR A 76 3.53 14.79 -4.54
N ALA A 77 4.56 15.14 -5.32
CA ALA A 77 4.38 15.92 -6.54
C ALA A 77 3.59 15.11 -7.57
N ARG A 78 2.64 15.75 -8.26
CA ARG A 78 1.88 15.11 -9.35
C ARG A 78 2.69 15.02 -10.65
N MET A 79 3.69 15.88 -10.81
CA MET A 79 4.68 15.80 -11.88
C MET A 79 5.98 15.20 -11.35
N GLY A 80 6.57 14.28 -12.11
CA GLY A 80 7.90 13.76 -11.83
C GLY A 80 9.03 14.73 -12.20
N GLY A 81 10.27 14.33 -11.87
CA GLY A 81 11.48 15.03 -12.27
C GLY A 81 11.70 16.38 -11.58
N ALA A 82 12.58 17.18 -12.20
CA ALA A 82 12.91 18.53 -11.74
C ALA A 82 11.67 19.44 -11.53
N PRO A 83 10.61 19.41 -12.38
CA PRO A 83 9.40 20.19 -12.13
C PRO A 83 8.74 19.88 -10.78
N GLY A 84 8.64 18.59 -10.41
CA GLY A 84 8.12 18.17 -9.11
C GLY A 84 9.06 18.50 -7.94
N ASN A 85 10.36 18.29 -8.13
CA ASN A 85 11.39 18.54 -7.11
C ASN A 85 11.57 20.02 -6.77
N ASN A 86 11.09 20.93 -7.62
CA ASN A 86 11.19 22.36 -7.37
C ASN A 86 9.96 22.95 -6.66
N ILE A 87 8.96 22.13 -6.35
CA ILE A 87 7.78 22.58 -5.61
C ILE A 87 8.16 22.88 -4.16
N LYS A 88 7.97 24.13 -3.73
CA LYS A 88 8.21 24.58 -2.36
C LYS A 88 7.03 24.27 -1.46
N TYR A 89 7.32 23.95 -0.21
CA TYR A 89 6.30 23.81 0.82
C TYR A 89 6.78 24.43 2.14
N GLU A 90 5.83 24.91 2.94
CA GLU A 90 6.07 25.44 4.27
C GLU A 90 4.97 24.95 5.21
N VAL A 91 5.28 24.86 6.51
CA VAL A 91 4.30 24.59 7.55
C VAL A 91 4.22 25.80 8.48
N LYS A 92 2.99 26.17 8.83
CA LYS A 92 2.70 27.24 9.79
C LYS A 92 1.76 26.69 10.85
N THR A 93 2.11 26.90 12.10
CA THR A 93 1.26 26.63 13.25
C THR A 93 0.82 27.96 13.87
N SER A 94 -0.30 27.96 14.60
CA SER A 94 -0.70 29.14 15.38
C SER A 94 0.33 29.43 16.47
N GLU A 95 0.44 30.69 16.90
CA GLU A 95 1.42 31.14 17.90
C GLU A 95 1.37 30.33 19.21
N ASP A 96 0.17 29.93 19.65
CA ASP A 96 -0.03 29.10 20.85
C ASP A 96 -0.15 27.59 20.57
N ALA A 97 0.25 27.13 19.38
CA ALA A 97 0.17 25.72 19.04
C ALA A 97 1.12 24.90 19.92
N LYS A 98 0.54 23.96 20.69
CA LYS A 98 1.31 22.91 21.37
C LYS A 98 1.82 21.84 20.40
N LEU A 99 1.33 21.83 19.17
CA LEU A 99 1.75 20.92 18.11
C LEU A 99 3.02 21.47 17.46
N VAL A 100 4.09 20.68 17.51
CA VAL A 100 5.33 20.94 16.75
C VAL A 100 5.22 20.23 15.42
N VAL A 101 5.37 20.97 14.32
CA VAL A 101 5.40 20.41 12.96
C VAL A 101 6.80 20.65 12.40
N GLN A 102 7.45 19.57 11.95
CA GLN A 102 8.76 19.61 11.31
C GLN A 102 8.61 19.21 9.85
N THR A 103 9.46 19.79 9.00
CA THR A 103 9.52 19.49 7.57
C THR A 103 10.87 18.87 7.25
N ASP A 104 10.88 17.89 6.34
CA ASP A 104 12.12 17.27 5.87
C ASP A 104 12.95 18.21 4.98
N GLY A 105 12.37 19.31 4.51
CA GLY A 105 13.04 20.35 3.75
C GLY A 105 12.11 21.49 3.35
N ALA A 106 12.58 22.34 2.44
CA ALA A 106 11.81 23.47 1.90
C ALA A 106 11.22 23.21 0.50
N THR A 107 11.62 22.12 -0.15
CA THR A 107 11.13 21.69 -1.48
C THR A 107 10.87 20.19 -1.46
N LEU A 108 9.91 19.74 -2.28
CA LEU A 108 9.76 18.31 -2.59
C LEU A 108 11.05 17.79 -3.24
N ARG A 109 11.37 16.51 -3.11
CA ARG A 109 12.57 15.89 -3.69
C ARG A 109 12.25 14.45 -4.08
N GLY A 110 13.07 13.85 -4.95
CA GLY A 110 12.98 12.43 -5.30
C GLY A 110 12.13 12.08 -6.52
N GLY A 111 11.42 13.04 -7.12
CA GLY A 111 10.76 12.84 -8.41
C GLY A 111 11.78 12.71 -9.54
N GLY A 112 11.71 11.62 -10.31
CA GLY A 112 12.58 11.38 -11.48
C GLY A 112 14.09 11.29 -11.19
N GLU A 113 14.48 11.28 -9.91
CA GLU A 113 15.84 11.02 -9.46
C GLU A 113 15.88 9.68 -8.74
N ALA A 114 16.93 8.91 -9.01
CA ALA A 114 17.30 7.68 -8.30
C ALA A 114 17.73 7.96 -6.84
N THR A 115 16.96 8.75 -6.09
CA THR A 115 17.33 9.14 -4.72
C THR A 115 17.37 7.94 -3.80
N LYS A 116 16.58 6.90 -4.09
CA LYS A 116 16.53 5.61 -3.41
C LYS A 116 16.04 4.56 -4.39
N ILE A 117 16.77 3.47 -4.60
CA ILE A 117 16.30 2.34 -5.41
C ILE A 117 16.29 1.08 -4.57
N ALA A 118 15.19 0.32 -4.66
CA ALA A 118 15.12 -0.97 -4.00
C ALA A 118 15.73 -2.09 -4.85
N PRO A 119 16.42 -3.06 -4.26
CA PRO A 119 16.85 -4.27 -4.94
C PRO A 119 15.67 -4.98 -5.62
N GLY A 120 15.90 -5.56 -6.79
CA GLY A 120 14.85 -6.21 -7.59
C GLY A 120 13.95 -5.26 -8.40
N THR A 121 14.01 -3.95 -8.14
CA THR A 121 13.27 -2.92 -8.89
C THR A 121 13.66 -2.92 -10.36
N ILE A 122 12.68 -2.76 -11.25
CA ILE A 122 12.93 -2.46 -12.66
C ILE A 122 13.14 -0.95 -12.80
N VAL A 123 14.33 -0.57 -13.22
CA VAL A 123 14.78 0.83 -13.30
C VAL A 123 14.95 1.26 -14.74
N SER A 124 14.67 2.54 -15.02
CA SER A 124 14.97 3.17 -16.30
C SER A 124 16.18 4.09 -16.17
N ILE A 125 17.16 3.90 -17.04
CA ILE A 125 18.35 4.75 -17.20
C ILE A 125 18.13 5.56 -18.47
N ILE A 126 18.01 6.88 -18.32
CA ILE A 126 17.75 7.82 -19.43
C ILE A 126 19.03 8.58 -19.73
N GLY A 127 19.34 8.77 -21.01
CA GLY A 127 20.54 9.47 -21.44
C GLY A 127 20.56 9.71 -22.94
N GLU A 128 21.76 9.94 -23.46
CA GLU A 128 22.03 10.06 -24.89
C GLU A 128 23.17 9.09 -25.23
N ASN A 129 23.20 8.62 -26.48
CA ASN A 129 24.26 7.74 -26.98
C ASN A 129 24.46 6.48 -26.10
N LEU A 130 23.36 5.92 -25.58
CA LEU A 130 23.40 4.73 -24.73
C LEU A 130 23.61 3.43 -25.55
N SER A 131 23.13 3.40 -26.79
CA SER A 131 23.31 2.32 -27.76
C SER A 131 23.18 2.89 -29.18
N ASP A 132 23.67 2.14 -30.18
CA ASP A 132 23.41 2.43 -31.60
C ASP A 132 22.09 1.81 -32.09
N PHE A 133 21.55 0.84 -31.33
CA PHE A 133 20.39 0.06 -31.73
C PHE A 133 19.35 0.01 -30.63
N GLU A 134 18.12 -0.29 -31.04
CA GLU A 134 17.04 -0.63 -30.15
C GLU A 134 16.88 -2.16 -30.08
N ALA A 135 16.75 -2.70 -28.87
CA ALA A 135 16.51 -4.11 -28.66
C ALA A 135 15.76 -4.35 -27.34
N SER A 136 14.88 -5.34 -27.35
CA SER A 136 14.18 -5.84 -26.16
C SER A 136 14.66 -7.25 -25.84
N ALA A 137 14.60 -7.63 -24.56
CA ALA A 137 14.72 -9.01 -24.17
C ALA A 137 13.62 -9.86 -24.84
N PRO A 138 13.88 -11.15 -25.13
CA PRO A 138 12.86 -12.03 -25.69
C PRO A 138 11.60 -12.04 -24.79
N PRO A 139 10.38 -11.96 -25.35
CA PRO A 139 9.15 -11.94 -24.55
C PRO A 139 8.95 -13.17 -23.65
N ASP A 140 9.52 -14.31 -24.02
CA ASP A 140 9.48 -15.60 -23.32
C ASP A 140 10.77 -15.88 -22.53
N ALA A 141 11.64 -14.88 -22.36
CA ALA A 141 12.89 -15.03 -21.64
C ALA A 141 12.66 -15.43 -20.18
N ARG A 142 13.08 -16.65 -19.82
CA ARG A 142 13.10 -17.10 -18.42
C ARG A 142 14.24 -16.49 -17.61
N ILE A 143 15.29 -16.04 -18.29
CA ILE A 143 16.46 -15.35 -17.74
C ILE A 143 16.74 -14.17 -18.65
N LEU A 144 16.83 -12.97 -18.09
CA LEU A 144 17.12 -11.75 -18.85
C LEU A 144 18.58 -11.71 -19.30
N PRO A 145 18.84 -11.19 -20.51
CA PRO A 145 20.21 -10.97 -20.97
C PRO A 145 20.93 -9.94 -20.10
N ARG A 146 22.22 -10.14 -19.86
CA ARG A 146 23.10 -9.16 -19.20
C ARG A 146 23.87 -8.28 -20.19
N GLU A 147 23.71 -8.58 -21.48
CA GLU A 147 24.16 -7.76 -22.59
C GLU A 147 23.08 -7.73 -23.68
N LEU A 148 22.71 -6.54 -24.13
CA LEU A 148 21.68 -6.35 -25.14
C LEU A 148 22.07 -5.16 -26.02
N ALA A 149 22.03 -5.32 -27.36
CA ALA A 149 22.47 -4.29 -28.30
C ALA A 149 23.86 -3.67 -27.98
N GLY A 150 24.82 -4.51 -27.58
CA GLY A 150 26.18 -4.08 -27.22
C GLY A 150 26.29 -3.36 -25.87
N VAL A 151 25.20 -3.26 -25.10
CA VAL A 151 25.14 -2.55 -23.82
C VAL A 151 25.18 -3.53 -22.65
N ARG A 152 25.97 -3.17 -21.64
CA ARG A 152 25.96 -3.78 -20.30
C ARG A 152 25.77 -2.67 -19.25
N VAL A 153 24.94 -2.92 -18.26
CA VAL A 153 24.75 -2.03 -17.10
C VAL A 153 25.40 -2.67 -15.88
N TYR A 154 26.06 -1.87 -15.05
CA TYR A 154 26.72 -2.34 -13.83
C TYR A 154 26.22 -1.57 -12.62
N PHE A 155 25.96 -2.31 -11.53
CA PHE A 155 25.73 -1.78 -10.19
C PHE A 155 26.78 -2.36 -9.25
N ASP A 156 27.70 -1.52 -8.79
CA ASP A 156 28.86 -1.91 -7.98
C ASP A 156 29.67 -3.07 -8.59
N GLY A 157 29.85 -3.02 -9.92
CA GLY A 157 30.53 -4.07 -10.69
C GLY A 157 29.68 -5.30 -11.01
N ILE A 158 28.47 -5.42 -10.45
CA ILE A 158 27.53 -6.51 -10.76
C ILE A 158 26.76 -6.15 -12.04
N GLN A 159 26.82 -7.00 -13.06
CA GLN A 159 26.07 -6.79 -14.30
C GLN A 159 24.56 -6.89 -14.05
N ALA A 160 23.81 -5.89 -14.46
CA ALA A 160 22.35 -5.88 -14.35
C ALA A 160 21.71 -6.69 -15.49
N PRO A 161 20.64 -7.45 -15.22
CA PRO A 161 19.78 -8.01 -16.27
C PRO A 161 19.01 -6.89 -16.99
N LEU A 162 18.84 -7.00 -18.31
CA LEU A 162 18.30 -5.97 -19.19
C LEU A 162 16.97 -6.40 -19.80
N TYR A 163 15.96 -5.53 -19.74
CA TYR A 163 14.68 -5.70 -20.45
C TYR A 163 14.69 -5.04 -21.82
N TYR A 164 15.31 -3.86 -21.90
CA TYR A 164 15.20 -2.98 -23.05
C TYR A 164 16.43 -2.08 -23.13
N VAL A 165 16.91 -1.85 -24.34
CA VAL A 165 18.00 -0.94 -24.65
C VAL A 165 17.60 -0.15 -25.89
N SER A 166 17.85 1.15 -25.88
CA SER A 166 17.73 2.06 -27.00
C SER A 166 18.82 3.15 -26.90
N PRO A 167 19.00 4.00 -27.93
CA PRO A 167 19.94 5.11 -27.86
C PRO A 167 19.69 6.10 -26.70
N ARG A 168 18.46 6.17 -26.18
CA ARG A 168 18.05 7.18 -25.18
C ARG A 168 17.57 6.60 -23.85
N GLN A 169 17.33 5.29 -23.78
CA GLN A 169 16.79 4.64 -22.59
C GLN A 169 17.24 3.18 -22.48
N ILE A 170 17.58 2.76 -21.26
CA ILE A 170 17.78 1.36 -20.89
C ILE A 170 16.83 1.02 -19.75
N ASN A 171 16.12 -0.12 -19.82
CA ASN A 171 15.42 -0.70 -18.68
C ASN A 171 16.18 -1.91 -18.18
N ALA A 172 16.53 -1.92 -16.90
CA ALA A 172 17.31 -2.97 -16.25
C ALA A 172 16.68 -3.36 -14.92
N GLN A 173 16.97 -4.56 -14.43
CA GLN A 173 16.62 -4.93 -13.06
C GLN A 173 17.78 -4.61 -12.11
N MET A 174 17.51 -3.92 -11.01
CA MET A 174 18.47 -3.76 -9.91
C MET A 174 18.77 -5.15 -9.31
N PRO A 175 20.04 -5.60 -9.25
CA PRO A 175 20.38 -6.88 -8.65
C PRO A 175 19.92 -6.98 -7.18
N LEU A 176 19.41 -8.13 -6.77
CA LEU A 176 19.03 -8.38 -5.37
C LEU A 176 20.25 -8.44 -4.44
N ASN A 177 21.43 -8.76 -4.97
CA ASN A 177 22.68 -8.88 -4.23
C ASN A 177 23.14 -7.58 -3.54
N VAL A 178 22.51 -6.45 -3.86
CA VAL A 178 22.82 -5.15 -3.23
C VAL A 178 21.92 -4.85 -2.03
N TYR A 179 21.10 -5.81 -1.57
CA TYR A 179 20.08 -5.60 -0.55
C TYR A 179 20.59 -5.06 0.79
N ASP A 180 21.77 -5.49 1.22
CA ASP A 180 22.38 -5.02 2.47
C ASP A 180 23.30 -3.79 2.26
N SER A 181 23.35 -3.24 1.04
CA SER A 181 24.13 -2.03 0.75
C SER A 181 23.35 -0.76 1.08
N GLN A 182 24.07 0.31 1.44
CA GLN A 182 23.53 1.66 1.60
C GLN A 182 23.58 2.47 0.28
N GLY A 183 24.34 1.99 -0.70
CA GLY A 183 24.47 2.64 -2.00
C GLY A 183 25.39 1.88 -2.95
N VAL A 184 25.23 2.08 -4.25
CA VAL A 184 26.01 1.42 -5.30
C VAL A 184 26.49 2.43 -6.34
N SER A 185 27.59 2.12 -7.03
CA SER A 185 27.96 2.87 -8.24
C SER A 185 27.25 2.28 -9.47
N ALA A 186 26.53 3.09 -10.23
CA ALA A 186 25.85 2.69 -11.45
C ALA A 186 26.57 3.26 -12.68
N TYR A 187 26.88 2.43 -13.66
CA TYR A 187 27.43 2.90 -14.94
C TYR A 187 27.03 1.99 -16.10
N VAL A 188 27.02 2.56 -17.30
CA VAL A 188 26.70 1.88 -18.55
C VAL A 188 27.98 1.69 -19.36
N ARG A 189 28.18 0.50 -19.91
CA ARG A 189 29.24 0.21 -20.89
C ARG A 189 28.60 -0.19 -22.21
N THR A 190 28.99 0.49 -23.28
CA THR A 190 28.47 0.28 -24.62
C THR A 190 29.60 -0.10 -25.57
N VAL A 191 29.39 -1.13 -26.39
CA VAL A 191 30.20 -1.44 -27.56
C VAL A 191 29.43 -0.95 -28.78
N HIS A 192 29.94 0.09 -29.43
CA HIS A 192 29.35 0.67 -30.62
C HIS A 192 29.63 -0.19 -31.87
N ALA A 193 28.84 0.00 -32.92
CA ALA A 193 28.94 -0.71 -34.20
C ALA A 193 30.28 -0.47 -34.91
N ASP A 194 30.95 0.66 -34.63
CA ASP A 194 32.30 0.98 -35.09
C ASP A 194 33.42 0.26 -34.29
N GLY A 195 33.06 -0.57 -33.31
CA GLY A 195 33.98 -1.29 -32.41
C GLY A 195 34.47 -0.48 -31.22
N ARG A 196 34.08 0.80 -31.09
CA ARG A 196 34.45 1.65 -29.97
C ARG A 196 33.74 1.22 -28.69
N VAL A 197 34.49 1.14 -27.60
CA VAL A 197 33.94 0.87 -26.27
C VAL A 197 33.86 2.16 -25.49
N VAL A 198 32.68 2.49 -24.98
CA VAL A 198 32.44 3.65 -24.11
C VAL A 198 31.90 3.17 -22.77
N ALA A 199 32.31 3.85 -21.71
CA ALA A 199 31.66 3.76 -20.41
C ALA A 199 31.17 5.15 -20.00
N SER A 200 29.99 5.22 -19.39
CA SER A 200 29.51 6.44 -18.76
C SER A 200 30.36 6.77 -17.52
N ASN A 201 30.24 8.00 -17.02
CA ASN A 201 30.60 8.27 -15.65
C ASN A 201 29.74 7.42 -14.71
N ALA A 202 30.32 7.03 -13.57
CA ALA A 202 29.57 6.34 -12.54
C ALA A 202 28.69 7.34 -11.76
N VAL A 203 27.47 6.93 -11.45
CA VAL A 203 26.52 7.68 -10.62
C VAL A 203 26.32 6.91 -9.31
N ALA A 204 26.37 7.62 -8.18
CA ALA A 204 26.04 7.03 -6.89
C ALA A 204 24.52 6.87 -6.77
N VAL A 205 24.06 5.66 -6.48
CA VAL A 205 22.65 5.31 -6.31
C VAL A 205 22.45 4.83 -4.88
N PRO A 206 21.74 5.58 -4.03
CA PRO A 206 21.38 5.10 -2.70
C PRO A 206 20.42 3.91 -2.78
N ILE A 207 20.65 2.92 -1.91
CA ILE A 207 19.84 1.72 -1.84
C ILE A 207 18.95 1.76 -0.59
N VAL A 208 17.70 1.30 -0.74
CA VAL A 208 16.76 1.08 0.35
C VAL A 208 16.08 -0.27 0.20
N GLN A 209 15.50 -0.82 1.27
CA GLN A 209 14.90 -2.15 1.23
C GLN A 209 13.63 -2.22 0.36
N TYR A 210 12.89 -1.12 0.26
CA TYR A 210 11.67 -1.00 -0.51
C TYR A 210 11.48 0.44 -1.01
N ASN A 211 11.06 0.59 -2.26
CA ASN A 211 10.64 1.85 -2.85
C ASN A 211 9.65 1.54 -3.98
N PRO A 212 8.33 1.55 -3.69
CA PRO A 212 7.34 1.11 -4.65
C PRO A 212 7.30 1.98 -5.91
N GLY A 213 7.07 1.36 -7.06
CA GLY A 213 6.74 2.03 -8.31
C GLY A 213 5.58 1.31 -9.00
N ILE A 214 4.60 2.06 -9.53
CA ILE A 214 3.49 1.50 -10.31
C ILE A 214 3.83 1.65 -11.79
N PHE A 215 3.70 0.57 -12.56
CA PHE A 215 3.85 0.62 -14.00
C PHE A 215 2.74 1.48 -14.62
N ALA A 216 3.10 2.33 -15.57
CA ALA A 216 2.15 3.26 -16.19
C ALA A 216 2.52 3.56 -17.65
N GLU A 217 1.51 3.87 -18.45
CA GLU A 217 1.57 4.06 -19.89
C GLU A 217 1.07 5.45 -20.32
N GLY A 218 1.53 5.88 -21.51
CA GLY A 218 1.21 7.17 -22.11
C GLY A 218 2.12 8.30 -21.64
N ASP A 219 1.99 9.47 -22.29
CA ASP A 219 2.84 10.64 -22.04
C ASP A 219 2.19 11.70 -21.15
N ALA A 220 0.86 11.62 -20.97
CA ALA A 220 0.11 12.60 -20.19
C ALA A 220 0.12 12.25 -18.70
N GLU A 221 0.65 13.15 -17.86
CA GLU A 221 0.64 12.96 -16.41
C GLU A 221 -0.72 13.35 -15.76
N PRO A 222 -1.18 12.62 -14.72
CA PRO A 222 -0.63 11.33 -14.27
C PRO A 222 -0.88 10.23 -15.30
N ARG A 223 0.17 9.45 -15.61
CA ARG A 223 0.11 8.37 -16.62
C ARG A 223 -0.91 7.30 -16.25
N LEU A 224 -1.52 6.66 -17.26
CA LEU A 224 -2.51 5.60 -17.05
C LEU A 224 -1.83 4.38 -16.40
N ALA A 225 -2.34 3.89 -15.29
CA ALA A 225 -1.79 2.72 -14.63
C ALA A 225 -1.84 1.48 -15.54
N ALA A 226 -0.80 0.66 -15.51
CA ALA A 226 -0.87 -0.72 -15.96
C ALA A 226 -1.71 -1.49 -14.93
N ALA A 227 -3.02 -1.50 -15.16
CA ALA A 227 -4.00 -2.10 -14.29
C ALA A 227 -5.04 -2.92 -15.08
N THR A 228 -5.57 -3.95 -14.46
CA THR A 228 -6.58 -4.84 -15.04
C THR A 228 -7.72 -5.12 -14.07
N HIS A 229 -8.89 -5.45 -14.60
CA HIS A 229 -9.99 -5.99 -13.81
C HIS A 229 -9.57 -7.34 -13.20
N SER A 230 -9.85 -7.56 -11.91
CA SER A 230 -9.28 -8.71 -11.19
C SER A 230 -10.08 -10.02 -11.38
N SER A 231 -11.38 -9.95 -11.66
CA SER A 231 -12.24 -11.14 -11.73
C SER A 231 -13.46 -10.96 -12.64
N SER A 232 -13.78 -12.02 -13.39
CA SER A 232 -15.03 -12.20 -14.15
C SER A 232 -16.24 -12.48 -13.27
N TYR A 233 -16.08 -12.53 -11.95
CA TYR A 233 -17.13 -12.79 -10.98
C TYR A 233 -17.29 -11.58 -10.06
N ALA A 234 -18.52 -11.34 -9.60
CA ALA A 234 -18.79 -10.25 -8.67
C ALA A 234 -18.16 -10.57 -7.30
N MET A 235 -17.59 -9.55 -6.65
CA MET A 235 -16.78 -9.72 -5.46
C MET A 235 -17.26 -8.85 -4.30
N GLY A 236 -16.93 -9.26 -3.09
CA GLY A 236 -17.15 -8.49 -1.88
C GLY A 236 -16.05 -8.76 -0.88
N VAL A 237 -15.87 -7.87 0.08
CA VAL A 237 -14.90 -8.08 1.16
C VAL A 237 -15.55 -7.82 2.50
N VAL A 238 -15.29 -8.72 3.44
CA VAL A 238 -15.59 -8.56 4.86
C VAL A 238 -14.27 -8.48 5.61
N SER A 239 -14.06 -7.37 6.32
CA SER A 239 -12.93 -7.21 7.23
C SER A 239 -13.19 -7.94 8.54
N VAL A 240 -12.18 -8.63 9.06
CA VAL A 240 -12.18 -9.27 10.38
C VAL A 240 -11.11 -8.59 11.22
N ASP A 241 -11.56 -7.79 12.18
CA ASP A 241 -10.74 -6.90 12.99
C ASP A 241 -11.03 -7.11 14.50
N GLY A 242 -10.36 -6.33 15.35
CA GLY A 242 -10.54 -6.39 16.80
C GLY A 242 -9.69 -7.48 17.45
N GLN A 243 -10.27 -8.25 18.36
CA GLN A 243 -9.60 -9.31 19.10
C GLN A 243 -10.44 -10.58 19.15
N ALA A 244 -9.81 -11.74 18.99
CA ALA A 244 -10.45 -13.02 19.21
C ALA A 244 -10.72 -13.20 20.72
N LYS A 245 -12.00 -13.31 21.10
CA LYS A 245 -12.45 -13.62 22.45
C LYS A 245 -13.37 -14.83 22.39
N ALA A 246 -13.03 -15.87 23.14
CA ALA A 246 -13.80 -17.11 23.15
C ALA A 246 -15.27 -16.86 23.51
N GLY A 247 -16.18 -17.48 22.75
CA GLY A 247 -17.63 -17.33 22.88
C GLY A 247 -18.23 -16.19 22.06
N ASP A 248 -17.44 -15.25 21.54
CA ASP A 248 -17.93 -14.30 20.56
C ASP A 248 -18.38 -15.02 19.29
N THR A 249 -19.35 -14.45 18.57
CA THR A 249 -19.80 -14.96 17.29
C THR A 249 -19.56 -13.92 16.19
N ALA A 250 -19.01 -14.39 15.08
CA ALA A 250 -18.79 -13.63 13.86
C ALA A 250 -19.74 -14.20 12.79
N THR A 251 -20.64 -13.37 12.23
CA THR A 251 -21.63 -13.81 11.25
C THR A 251 -21.48 -13.03 9.95
N VAL A 252 -21.36 -13.76 8.84
CA VAL A 252 -21.53 -13.19 7.49
C VAL A 252 -22.92 -13.59 6.98
N ILE A 253 -23.66 -12.60 6.48
CA ILE A 253 -25.02 -12.77 5.97
C ILE A 253 -24.98 -12.60 4.46
N ILE A 254 -25.47 -13.58 3.71
CA ILE A 254 -25.66 -13.52 2.26
C ILE A 254 -27.15 -13.38 1.96
N GLY A 255 -27.49 -12.41 1.12
CA GLY A 255 -28.86 -11.95 0.90
C GLY A 255 -29.20 -10.71 1.74
N ASP A 256 -30.42 -10.21 1.57
CA ASP A 256 -30.91 -9.06 2.32
C ASP A 256 -31.04 -9.41 3.82
N PRO A 257 -30.34 -8.76 4.75
CA PRO A 257 -30.34 -9.14 6.17
C PRO A 257 -31.73 -9.04 6.82
N GLU A 258 -32.63 -8.23 6.26
CA GLU A 258 -34.02 -8.09 6.73
C GLU A 258 -34.95 -9.17 6.16
N SER A 259 -34.50 -9.94 5.16
CA SER A 259 -35.27 -11.03 4.57
C SER A 259 -35.19 -12.31 5.40
N GLU A 260 -36.29 -13.06 5.46
CA GLU A 260 -36.34 -14.41 6.01
C GLU A 260 -35.49 -15.41 5.20
N THR A 261 -35.21 -15.10 3.93
CA THR A 261 -34.39 -15.94 3.04
C THR A 261 -32.89 -15.68 3.19
N ALA A 262 -32.48 -14.75 4.07
CA ALA A 262 -31.08 -14.43 4.28
C ALA A 262 -30.33 -15.60 4.91
N ARG A 263 -29.22 -15.99 4.29
CA ARG A 263 -28.40 -17.14 4.69
C ARG A 263 -27.29 -16.64 5.61
N ARG A 264 -27.20 -17.23 6.80
CA ARG A 264 -26.32 -16.76 7.87
C ARG A 264 -25.24 -17.80 8.13
N TYR A 265 -23.99 -17.37 8.01
CA TYR A 265 -22.80 -18.18 8.25
C TYR A 265 -22.12 -17.66 9.51
N THR A 266 -22.36 -18.34 10.63
CA THR A 266 -21.90 -17.92 11.95
C THR A 266 -20.76 -18.80 12.44
N TYR A 267 -19.60 -18.20 12.67
CA TYR A 267 -18.48 -18.81 13.37
C TYR A 267 -18.49 -18.40 14.84
N THR A 268 -18.44 -19.38 15.75
CA THR A 268 -18.26 -19.13 17.18
C THR A 268 -16.77 -19.23 17.52
N VAL A 269 -16.21 -18.14 18.04
CA VAL A 269 -14.79 -18.06 18.44
C VAL A 269 -14.52 -19.05 19.56
N LYS A 270 -13.58 -19.96 19.34
CA LYS A 270 -13.20 -21.01 20.28
C LYS A 270 -12.10 -20.51 21.23
N ALA A 271 -11.89 -21.22 22.33
CA ALA A 271 -10.78 -20.94 23.24
C ALA A 271 -9.40 -21.05 22.54
N GLU A 272 -9.26 -21.99 21.61
CA GLU A 272 -8.04 -22.20 20.81
C GLU A 272 -7.79 -21.10 19.75
N ASP A 273 -8.80 -20.29 19.45
CA ASP A 273 -8.67 -19.16 18.52
C ASP A 273 -8.02 -17.95 19.18
N VAL A 274 -8.06 -17.87 20.52
CA VAL A 274 -7.44 -16.78 21.27
C VAL A 274 -5.91 -16.95 21.19
N PRO A 275 -5.17 -15.98 20.63
CA PRO A 275 -3.72 -16.07 20.55
C PRO A 275 -3.10 -16.19 21.95
N PRO A 276 -2.10 -17.06 22.14
CA PRO A 276 -1.29 -17.04 23.36
C PRO A 276 -0.67 -15.67 23.61
N GLU A 277 -0.36 -15.36 24.87
CA GLU A 277 0.30 -14.11 25.23
C GLU A 277 1.61 -13.93 24.44
N GLY A 278 1.80 -12.72 23.87
CA GLY A 278 2.96 -12.38 23.04
C GLY A 278 2.81 -12.68 21.54
N GLN A 279 1.76 -13.39 21.11
CA GLN A 279 1.43 -13.52 19.69
C GLN A 279 0.60 -12.32 19.20
N PRO A 280 0.75 -11.90 17.93
CA PRO A 280 -0.03 -10.78 17.40
C PRO A 280 -1.51 -11.17 17.27
N ALA A 281 -2.41 -10.20 17.52
CA ALA A 281 -3.86 -10.42 17.50
C ALA A 281 -4.38 -11.05 16.19
N ARG A 282 -3.72 -10.76 15.06
CA ARG A 282 -4.05 -11.31 13.74
C ARG A 282 -4.11 -12.84 13.70
N VAL A 283 -3.31 -13.54 14.50
CA VAL A 283 -3.27 -15.02 14.51
C VAL A 283 -4.63 -15.62 14.86
N GLY A 284 -5.37 -14.97 15.77
CA GLY A 284 -6.71 -15.42 16.14
C GLY A 284 -7.76 -15.02 15.10
N LEU A 285 -7.61 -13.82 14.53
CA LEU A 285 -8.49 -13.32 13.48
C LEU A 285 -8.38 -14.14 12.18
N GLU A 286 -7.19 -14.65 11.85
CA GLU A 286 -6.94 -15.57 10.74
C GLU A 286 -7.74 -16.89 10.90
N LYS A 287 -7.81 -17.44 12.11
CA LYS A 287 -8.62 -18.64 12.40
C LYS A 287 -10.12 -18.37 12.26
N ILE A 288 -10.58 -17.22 12.73
CA ILE A 288 -11.98 -16.79 12.58
C ILE A 288 -12.33 -16.62 11.11
N ARG A 289 -11.47 -15.96 10.32
CA ARG A 289 -11.58 -15.83 8.86
C ARG A 289 -11.68 -17.21 8.20
N ASP A 290 -10.80 -18.14 8.55
CA ASP A 290 -10.77 -19.47 7.93
C ASP A 290 -12.03 -20.28 8.26
N GLY A 291 -12.51 -20.20 9.50
CA GLY A 291 -13.78 -20.80 9.89
C GLY A 291 -14.98 -20.20 9.14
N LEU A 292 -15.00 -18.87 8.94
CA LEU A 292 -16.02 -18.22 8.12
C LEU A 292 -15.93 -18.66 6.65
N VAL A 293 -14.73 -18.75 6.09
CA VAL A 293 -14.51 -19.22 4.71
C VAL A 293 -15.05 -20.63 4.52
N GLU A 294 -14.79 -21.54 5.46
CA GLU A 294 -15.31 -22.91 5.41
C GLU A 294 -16.84 -22.96 5.43
N LEU A 295 -17.48 -22.16 6.30
CA LEU A 295 -18.94 -22.09 6.40
C LEU A 295 -19.57 -21.50 5.13
N ILE A 296 -19.06 -20.35 4.65
CA ILE A 296 -19.61 -19.65 3.48
C ILE A 296 -19.44 -20.47 2.21
N ASN A 297 -18.42 -21.33 2.11
CA ASN A 297 -18.24 -22.19 0.94
C ASN A 297 -19.34 -23.26 0.76
N GLN A 298 -20.28 -23.37 1.70
CA GLN A 298 -21.52 -24.14 1.57
C GLN A 298 -22.66 -23.35 0.88
N ASP A 299 -22.50 -22.04 0.67
CA ASP A 299 -23.49 -21.17 0.02
C ASP A 299 -23.67 -21.52 -1.47
N PRO A 300 -24.91 -21.58 -1.98
CA PRO A 300 -25.18 -21.96 -3.37
C PRO A 300 -24.87 -20.85 -4.39
N GLU A 301 -24.75 -19.59 -3.97
CA GLU A 301 -24.55 -18.44 -4.86
C GLU A 301 -23.15 -17.81 -4.69
N VAL A 302 -22.54 -17.97 -3.52
CA VAL A 302 -21.28 -17.32 -3.15
C VAL A 302 -20.24 -18.36 -2.71
N ARG A 303 -18.97 -18.10 -3.00
CA ARG A 303 -17.81 -18.77 -2.42
C ARG A 303 -16.92 -17.76 -1.73
N ALA A 304 -16.10 -18.22 -0.79
CA ALA A 304 -15.22 -17.38 0.01
C ALA A 304 -13.79 -17.89 -0.01
N PHE A 305 -12.84 -16.97 0.14
CA PHE A 305 -11.42 -17.24 0.28
C PHE A 305 -10.72 -16.16 1.10
N ALA A 306 -9.56 -16.51 1.65
CA ALA A 306 -8.70 -15.53 2.32
C ALA A 306 -8.16 -14.50 1.30
N ALA A 307 -8.12 -13.23 1.67
CA ALA A 307 -7.63 -12.18 0.78
C ALA A 307 -6.13 -12.30 0.46
N GLY A 308 -5.35 -12.94 1.34
CA GLY A 308 -3.91 -13.16 1.24
C GLY A 308 -3.42 -14.07 2.37
N ILE A 309 -2.11 -14.34 2.43
CA ILE A 309 -1.53 -15.32 3.37
C ILE A 309 -1.80 -14.94 4.82
N PHE A 310 -1.47 -13.71 5.20
CA PHE A 310 -1.65 -13.19 6.56
C PHE A 310 -2.78 -12.15 6.65
N ALA A 311 -3.67 -12.12 5.67
CA ALA A 311 -4.75 -11.14 5.59
C ALA A 311 -5.97 -11.64 6.37
N THR A 312 -6.47 -10.89 7.34
CA THR A 312 -7.66 -11.28 8.12
C THR A 312 -8.98 -11.16 7.34
N ARG A 313 -8.95 -10.57 6.14
CA ARG A 313 -10.15 -10.31 5.35
C ARG A 313 -10.68 -11.55 4.63
N VAL A 314 -12.00 -11.68 4.58
CA VAL A 314 -12.72 -12.67 3.77
C VAL A 314 -13.10 -12.02 2.45
N ARG A 315 -12.65 -12.58 1.32
CA ARG A 315 -13.08 -12.19 -0.03
C ARG A 315 -14.20 -13.14 -0.46
N LEU A 316 -15.34 -12.54 -0.77
CA LEU A 316 -16.52 -13.19 -1.31
C LEU A 316 -16.47 -13.10 -2.83
N GLU A 317 -16.94 -14.14 -3.51
CA GLU A 317 -17.06 -14.18 -4.96
C GLU A 317 -18.34 -14.91 -5.35
N ALA A 318 -19.10 -14.33 -6.28
CA ALA A 318 -20.25 -14.99 -6.86
C ALA A 318 -19.81 -16.27 -7.60
N ARG A 319 -20.64 -17.31 -7.58
CA ARG A 319 -20.39 -18.55 -8.33
C ARG A 319 -20.74 -18.41 -9.81
N VAL A 320 -21.50 -17.36 -10.17
CA VAL A 320 -21.90 -17.06 -11.55
C VAL A 320 -21.05 -15.89 -12.06
N ALA A 321 -20.43 -16.10 -13.22
CA ALA A 321 -19.63 -15.08 -13.89
C ALA A 321 -20.51 -14.03 -14.57
N GLY A 322 -19.94 -12.85 -14.79
CA GLY A 322 -20.56 -11.74 -15.49
C GLY A 322 -21.67 -11.05 -14.68
N PRO A 323 -22.48 -10.21 -15.35
CA PRO A 323 -23.42 -9.32 -14.67
C PRO A 323 -24.46 -10.01 -13.78
N ALA A 324 -24.76 -11.29 -14.02
CA ALA A 324 -25.72 -12.05 -13.23
C ALA A 324 -25.25 -12.32 -11.79
N GLY A 325 -23.95 -12.26 -11.51
CA GLY A 325 -23.42 -12.36 -10.15
C GLY A 325 -23.44 -11.05 -9.36
N ASN A 326 -23.66 -9.90 -10.03
CA ASN A 326 -23.66 -8.59 -9.38
C ASN A 326 -24.94 -8.38 -8.54
N GLY A 327 -24.86 -7.53 -7.52
CA GLY A 327 -26.02 -7.13 -6.72
C GLY A 327 -26.44 -8.13 -5.65
N ILE A 328 -25.72 -9.26 -5.50
CA ILE A 328 -25.95 -10.18 -4.38
C ILE A 328 -25.62 -9.43 -3.08
N LYS A 329 -26.64 -9.12 -2.28
CA LYS A 329 -26.47 -8.41 -1.02
C LYS A 329 -25.66 -9.24 -0.03
N TYR A 330 -24.84 -8.57 0.76
CA TYR A 330 -24.20 -9.19 1.90
C TYR A 330 -23.99 -8.18 3.02
N SER A 331 -23.90 -8.68 4.25
CA SER A 331 -23.57 -7.90 5.43
C SER A 331 -22.78 -8.74 6.42
N ALA A 332 -22.32 -8.11 7.49
CA ALA A 332 -21.60 -8.80 8.53
C ALA A 332 -21.95 -8.20 9.90
N GLU A 333 -22.00 -9.07 10.91
CA GLU A 333 -22.31 -8.68 12.29
C GLU A 333 -21.48 -9.50 13.28
N SER A 334 -21.17 -8.91 14.43
CA SER A 334 -20.53 -9.61 15.54
C SER A 334 -21.34 -9.47 16.82
N LYS A 335 -21.30 -10.51 17.66
CA LYS A 335 -21.98 -10.53 18.96
C LYS A 335 -21.08 -11.14 20.02
N GLY A 336 -21.02 -10.52 21.19
CA GLY A 336 -20.23 -11.02 22.29
C GLY A 336 -20.89 -12.23 22.94
N GLY A 337 -20.08 -13.23 23.32
CA GLY A 337 -20.60 -14.38 24.07
C GLY A 337 -21.15 -13.96 25.44
N THR A 338 -20.48 -12.98 26.06
CA THR A 338 -20.96 -12.21 27.21
C THR A 338 -20.63 -10.73 26.97
N GLY A 339 -21.65 -9.87 27.02
CA GLY A 339 -21.51 -8.44 26.74
C GLY A 339 -21.22 -8.13 25.26
N ASP A 340 -20.44 -7.07 25.02
CA ASP A 340 -20.07 -6.63 23.68
C ASP A 340 -19.01 -7.54 23.03
N ALA A 341 -19.04 -7.63 21.70
CA ALA A 341 -18.07 -8.39 20.92
C ALA A 341 -16.71 -7.71 20.92
N SER A 342 -15.64 -8.49 21.06
CA SER A 342 -14.27 -8.05 20.82
C SER A 342 -13.85 -8.26 19.36
N VAL A 343 -14.44 -9.24 18.66
CA VAL A 343 -14.30 -9.37 17.21
C VAL A 343 -15.19 -8.34 16.50
N ILE A 344 -14.65 -7.71 15.47
CA ILE A 344 -15.35 -6.71 14.65
C ILE A 344 -15.40 -7.24 13.22
N LEU A 345 -16.60 -7.31 12.67
CA LEU A 345 -16.80 -7.58 11.25
C LEU A 345 -17.30 -6.33 10.54
N THR A 346 -16.71 -6.02 9.40
CA THR A 346 -17.15 -4.89 8.56
C THR A 346 -17.26 -5.33 7.11
N ALA A 347 -18.48 -5.36 6.58
CA ALA A 347 -18.70 -5.46 5.14
C ALA A 347 -18.26 -4.14 4.47
N THR A 348 -17.34 -4.22 3.52
CA THR A 348 -16.76 -3.05 2.85
C THR A 348 -17.68 -2.44 1.79
N THR A 349 -18.62 -3.23 1.26
CA THR A 349 -19.74 -2.81 0.41
C THR A 349 -21.00 -3.53 0.90
N SER A 350 -22.18 -3.14 0.39
CA SER A 350 -23.47 -3.77 0.72
C SER A 350 -23.89 -4.88 -0.26
N GLU A 351 -23.20 -5.01 -1.38
CA GLU A 351 -23.49 -5.95 -2.45
C GLU A 351 -22.23 -6.39 -3.19
N LEU A 352 -22.26 -7.61 -3.74
CA LEU A 352 -21.19 -8.13 -4.58
C LEU A 352 -21.15 -7.36 -5.90
N CYS A 353 -19.95 -6.94 -6.28
CA CYS A 353 -19.67 -6.15 -7.46
C CYS A 353 -18.17 -6.33 -7.82
N CYS A 354 -17.64 -6.03 -8.99
CA CYS A 354 -18.22 -5.63 -10.25
C CYS A 354 -17.65 -6.62 -11.26
N ALA A 355 -18.41 -7.66 -11.61
CA ALA A 355 -17.92 -8.68 -12.54
C ALA A 355 -17.52 -8.04 -13.88
N ASN A 356 -16.25 -8.17 -14.26
CA ASN A 356 -15.68 -7.67 -15.53
C ASN A 356 -14.68 -8.71 -16.06
N GLU A 357 -14.42 -8.74 -17.36
CA GLU A 357 -13.51 -9.71 -17.95
C GLU A 357 -12.14 -9.71 -17.25
N ALA A 358 -11.82 -10.81 -16.55
CA ALA A 358 -10.59 -10.93 -15.77
C ALA A 358 -9.35 -10.70 -16.65
N GLY A 359 -8.47 -9.80 -16.23
CA GLY A 359 -7.28 -9.43 -16.97
C GLY A 359 -7.51 -8.39 -18.08
N ALA A 360 -8.75 -8.00 -18.37
CA ALA A 360 -9.02 -6.87 -19.26
C ALA A 360 -8.45 -5.58 -18.65
N ARG A 361 -7.92 -4.70 -19.51
CA ARG A 361 -7.27 -3.46 -19.08
C ARG A 361 -8.29 -2.46 -18.52
N VAL A 362 -7.93 -1.81 -17.42
CA VAL A 362 -8.65 -0.64 -16.90
C VAL A 362 -8.28 0.57 -17.74
N THR A 363 -9.25 1.11 -18.47
CA THR A 363 -9.07 2.23 -19.41
C THR A 363 -10.23 3.21 -19.31
N VAL A 364 -10.20 4.32 -20.06
CA VAL A 364 -11.34 5.26 -20.08
C VAL A 364 -12.58 4.61 -20.71
N ASP A 365 -12.39 3.70 -21.67
CA ASP A 365 -13.47 2.98 -22.35
C ASP A 365 -13.95 1.74 -21.56
N ASN A 366 -13.10 1.21 -20.69
CA ASN A 366 -13.43 0.14 -19.73
C ASN A 366 -12.96 0.56 -18.32
N PRO A 367 -13.66 1.50 -17.68
CA PRO A 367 -13.24 2.04 -16.38
C PRO A 367 -13.51 1.05 -15.26
N ALA A 368 -12.72 1.15 -14.19
CA ALA A 368 -13.00 0.43 -12.96
C ALA A 368 -14.28 1.00 -12.31
N ILE A 369 -15.08 0.15 -11.71
CA ILE A 369 -16.27 0.59 -10.97
C ILE A 369 -15.89 0.94 -9.53
N ALA A 370 -16.51 1.96 -8.95
CA ALA A 370 -16.32 2.27 -7.53
C ALA A 370 -16.69 1.05 -6.66
N GLY A 371 -15.78 0.62 -5.77
CA GLY A 371 -15.95 -0.61 -4.98
C GLY A 371 -15.30 -1.86 -5.59
N GLU A 372 -14.92 -1.82 -6.87
CA GLU A 372 -14.31 -2.94 -7.59
C GLU A 372 -12.91 -3.28 -7.04
N ILE A 373 -12.55 -4.57 -7.13
CA ILE A 373 -11.18 -5.03 -6.94
C ILE A 373 -10.47 -5.01 -8.31
N ILE A 374 -9.42 -4.19 -8.43
CA ILE A 374 -8.53 -4.15 -9.60
C ILE A 374 -7.15 -4.70 -9.24
N THR A 375 -6.44 -5.18 -10.25
CA THR A 375 -5.03 -5.54 -10.14
C THR A 375 -4.17 -4.42 -10.71
N VAL A 376 -3.25 -3.88 -9.93
CA VAL A 376 -2.23 -2.93 -10.38
C VAL A 376 -0.87 -3.61 -10.41
N TYR A 377 -0.10 -3.40 -11.48
CA TYR A 377 1.25 -3.94 -11.60
C TYR A 377 2.29 -2.96 -11.06
N ALA A 378 3.21 -3.46 -10.24
CA ALA A 378 4.20 -2.67 -9.53
C ALA A 378 5.59 -3.29 -9.54
N THR A 379 6.58 -2.54 -9.09
CA THR A 379 7.95 -2.99 -8.84
C THR A 379 8.50 -2.34 -7.57
N GLY A 380 9.65 -2.81 -7.08
CA GLY A 380 10.33 -2.21 -5.93
C GLY A 380 9.69 -2.42 -4.57
N LEU A 381 8.82 -3.43 -4.41
CA LEU A 381 8.19 -3.76 -3.12
C LEU A 381 9.10 -4.48 -2.12
N GLY A 382 10.37 -4.71 -2.48
CA GLY A 382 11.35 -5.37 -1.62
C GLY A 382 11.27 -6.90 -1.63
N ILE A 383 11.91 -7.54 -0.65
CA ILE A 383 11.90 -9.01 -0.55
C ILE A 383 10.53 -9.54 -0.13
N VAL A 384 10.21 -10.75 -0.60
CA VAL A 384 8.94 -11.42 -0.25
C VAL A 384 9.09 -12.42 0.89
N GLN A 385 7.95 -12.82 1.43
CA GLN A 385 7.72 -13.91 2.38
C GLN A 385 6.55 -14.79 1.87
N PRO A 386 6.41 -16.06 2.31
CA PRO A 386 7.23 -16.79 3.28
C PRO A 386 8.64 -17.14 2.75
N GLU A 387 9.47 -17.79 3.55
CA GLU A 387 10.88 -18.06 3.19
C GLU A 387 11.01 -18.90 1.90
N GLU A 388 10.06 -19.81 1.64
CA GLU A 388 10.03 -20.59 0.39
C GLU A 388 9.81 -19.69 -0.84
N ALA A 389 9.04 -18.61 -0.68
CA ALA A 389 8.88 -17.58 -1.70
C ALA A 389 10.17 -16.78 -1.88
N ARG A 390 10.80 -16.37 -0.77
CA ARG A 390 12.04 -15.59 -0.79
C ARG A 390 13.17 -16.29 -1.54
N GLN A 391 13.34 -17.59 -1.32
CA GLN A 391 14.39 -18.40 -1.97
C GLN A 391 14.23 -18.50 -3.49
N LYS A 392 13.05 -18.17 -4.04
CA LYS A 392 12.76 -18.17 -5.48
C LYS A 392 12.81 -16.78 -6.10
N GLN A 393 13.04 -15.74 -5.31
CA GLN A 393 13.23 -14.37 -5.79
C GLN A 393 14.68 -14.19 -6.22
N LEU A 394 14.97 -14.43 -7.51
CA LEU A 394 16.32 -14.40 -8.08
C LEU A 394 16.51 -13.21 -9.05
N THR A 395 17.74 -12.70 -9.13
CA THR A 395 18.09 -11.58 -10.02
C THR A 395 18.04 -12.01 -11.47
N GLY A 396 17.18 -11.37 -12.26
CA GLY A 396 17.09 -11.54 -13.70
C GLY A 396 16.37 -12.81 -14.14
N GLU A 397 15.72 -13.54 -13.24
CA GLU A 397 15.06 -14.80 -13.53
C GLU A 397 13.57 -14.72 -13.21
N VAL A 398 12.77 -15.52 -13.92
CA VAL A 398 11.34 -15.63 -13.64
C VAL A 398 11.10 -16.14 -12.23
N TYR A 399 10.20 -15.47 -11.52
CA TYR A 399 9.78 -15.90 -10.21
C TYR A 399 9.06 -17.25 -10.31
N GLY A 400 9.70 -18.29 -9.79
CA GLY A 400 9.19 -19.68 -9.79
C GLY A 400 8.72 -20.15 -8.41
N GLY A 401 8.35 -19.23 -7.53
CA GLY A 401 7.86 -19.52 -6.18
C GLY A 401 6.34 -19.69 -6.12
N PRO A 402 5.78 -19.86 -4.90
CA PRO A 402 4.34 -19.97 -4.69
C PRO A 402 3.60 -18.69 -5.13
N GLU A 403 2.39 -18.87 -5.66
CA GLU A 403 1.51 -17.76 -6.03
C GLU A 403 1.14 -16.89 -4.84
N LEU A 404 0.90 -17.54 -3.70
CA LEU A 404 0.73 -16.88 -2.42
C LEU A 404 2.11 -16.51 -1.88
N ASN A 405 2.46 -15.24 -2.02
CA ASN A 405 3.59 -14.58 -1.38
C ASN A 405 3.24 -13.12 -1.11
N GLU A 406 3.97 -12.45 -0.22
CA GLU A 406 3.78 -11.03 0.06
C GLU A 406 5.09 -10.30 0.39
N PRO A 407 5.19 -8.99 0.13
CA PRO A 407 6.29 -8.17 0.63
C PRO A 407 6.41 -8.26 2.16
N VAL A 408 7.63 -8.24 2.68
CA VAL A 408 7.87 -8.20 4.14
C VAL A 408 7.36 -6.90 4.75
N GLU A 409 7.52 -5.78 4.04
CA GLU A 409 7.04 -4.47 4.48
C GLU A 409 5.60 -4.23 4.01
N PHE A 410 4.77 -3.69 4.90
CA PHE A 410 3.33 -3.53 4.66
C PHE A 410 3.05 -2.55 3.51
N VAL A 411 2.22 -2.97 2.56
CA VAL A 411 1.78 -2.15 1.42
C VAL A 411 0.44 -1.48 1.74
N SER A 412 0.40 -0.16 1.64
CA SER A 412 -0.82 0.64 1.71
C SER A 412 -1.14 1.27 0.36
N SER A 413 -2.38 1.72 0.16
CA SER A 413 -2.79 2.38 -1.09
C SER A 413 -3.84 3.47 -0.87
N LEU A 414 -3.79 4.49 -1.72
CA LEU A 414 -4.82 5.51 -1.86
C LEU A 414 -5.23 5.62 -3.32
N CYS A 415 -6.52 5.83 -3.56
CA CYS A 415 -7.09 6.20 -4.85
C CYS A 415 -8.11 7.32 -4.64
N GLY A 416 -8.03 8.39 -5.42
CA GLY A 416 -8.98 9.50 -5.35
C GLY A 416 -9.07 10.18 -3.98
N GLY A 417 -7.98 10.16 -3.20
CA GLY A 417 -7.97 10.67 -1.83
C GLY A 417 -8.65 9.78 -0.79
N ARG A 418 -9.14 8.60 -1.17
CA ARG A 418 -9.74 7.60 -0.29
C ARG A 418 -8.86 6.34 -0.24
N THR A 419 -8.94 5.57 0.85
CA THR A 419 -8.22 4.30 0.97
C THR A 419 -8.73 3.31 -0.07
N ALA A 420 -7.81 2.75 -0.84
CA ALA A 420 -8.04 1.52 -1.58
C ALA A 420 -7.44 0.36 -0.76
N ASN A 421 -8.26 -0.61 -0.38
CA ASN A 421 -7.77 -1.69 0.47
C ASN A 421 -6.84 -2.59 -0.35
N VAL A 422 -5.60 -2.75 0.09
CA VAL A 422 -4.70 -3.78 -0.46
C VAL A 422 -5.18 -5.13 0.07
N LEU A 423 -5.70 -5.97 -0.82
CA LEU A 423 -6.20 -7.30 -0.49
C LEU A 423 -5.10 -8.35 -0.60
N ALA A 424 -4.31 -8.25 -1.67
CA ALA A 424 -3.14 -9.07 -1.92
C ALA A 424 -2.05 -8.20 -2.55
N SER A 425 -0.80 -8.50 -2.23
CA SER A 425 0.36 -7.95 -2.94
C SER A 425 1.43 -9.01 -2.95
N GLY A 426 2.03 -9.30 -4.10
CA GLY A 426 3.04 -10.36 -4.21
C GLY A 426 3.78 -10.31 -5.53
N LEU A 427 4.98 -10.89 -5.56
CA LEU A 427 5.75 -11.10 -6.78
C LEU A 427 5.02 -12.12 -7.65
N MET A 428 4.79 -11.78 -8.92
CA MET A 428 3.91 -12.55 -9.81
C MET A 428 4.67 -13.74 -10.42
N PRO A 429 4.22 -15.00 -10.21
CA PRO A 429 4.84 -16.17 -10.81
C PRO A 429 4.95 -16.07 -12.33
N GLY A 430 6.06 -16.54 -12.89
CA GLY A 430 6.33 -16.50 -14.33
C GLY A 430 6.79 -15.15 -14.86
N THR A 431 6.86 -14.12 -14.02
CA THR A 431 7.39 -12.79 -14.37
C THR A 431 8.70 -12.50 -13.67
N ILE A 432 9.44 -11.48 -14.12
CA ILE A 432 10.71 -11.06 -13.53
C ILE A 432 10.47 -9.69 -12.90
N GLY A 433 10.68 -9.53 -11.59
CA GLY A 433 10.61 -8.23 -10.91
C GLY A 433 9.26 -7.48 -10.94
N ILE A 434 8.18 -8.13 -11.37
CA ILE A 434 6.82 -7.57 -11.44
C ILE A 434 6.00 -8.11 -10.27
N TYR A 435 5.43 -7.19 -9.51
CA TYR A 435 4.48 -7.46 -8.44
C TYR A 435 3.07 -7.19 -8.94
N ARG A 436 2.14 -8.01 -8.47
CA ARG A 436 0.71 -7.78 -8.56
C ARG A 436 0.23 -7.20 -7.23
N VAL A 437 -0.61 -6.17 -7.28
CA VAL A 437 -1.25 -5.57 -6.11
C VAL A 437 -2.76 -5.48 -6.36
N ASP A 438 -3.54 -6.27 -5.63
CA ASP A 438 -5.00 -6.27 -5.68
C ASP A 438 -5.54 -5.16 -4.79
N LEU A 439 -6.17 -4.16 -5.40
CA LEU A 439 -6.73 -2.99 -4.74
C LEU A 439 -8.24 -3.03 -4.82
N GLN A 440 -8.91 -3.11 -3.67
CA GLN A 440 -10.33 -2.81 -3.58
C GLN A 440 -10.51 -1.29 -3.53
N LEU A 441 -11.09 -0.72 -4.58
CA LEU A 441 -11.42 0.69 -4.64
C LEU A 441 -12.50 1.05 -3.61
N ASN A 442 -12.47 2.28 -3.11
CA ASN A 442 -13.53 2.76 -2.21
C ASN A 442 -14.84 2.92 -3.00
N SER A 443 -15.94 2.41 -2.45
CA SER A 443 -17.27 2.45 -3.10
C SER A 443 -17.85 3.86 -3.26
N GLY A 444 -17.38 4.83 -2.47
CA GLY A 444 -17.78 6.23 -2.60
C GLY A 444 -16.85 7.08 -3.48
N LEU A 445 -15.99 6.47 -4.30
CA LEU A 445 -15.21 7.22 -5.28
C LEU A 445 -16.15 7.83 -6.34
N PRO A 446 -16.00 9.10 -6.73
CA PRO A 446 -16.79 9.68 -7.81
C PRO A 446 -16.32 9.18 -9.18
N THR A 447 -17.18 9.31 -10.19
CA THR A 447 -16.78 9.13 -11.60
C THR A 447 -15.68 10.13 -11.94
N ASN A 448 -14.49 9.62 -12.28
CA ASN A 448 -13.35 10.42 -12.68
C ASN A 448 -12.40 9.58 -13.57
N PRO A 449 -12.20 9.97 -14.84
CA PRO A 449 -11.33 9.24 -15.77
C PRO A 449 -9.84 9.37 -15.42
N LYS A 450 -9.49 10.19 -14.44
CA LYS A 450 -8.12 10.41 -13.95
C LYS A 450 -8.04 10.28 -12.43
N THR A 451 -8.75 9.32 -11.84
CA THR A 451 -8.65 9.07 -10.39
C THR A 451 -7.19 8.75 -10.06
N GLN A 452 -6.58 9.57 -9.22
CA GLN A 452 -5.16 9.44 -8.92
C GLN A 452 -4.94 8.37 -7.86
N CYS A 453 -4.03 7.45 -8.12
CA CYS A 453 -3.71 6.34 -7.22
C CYS A 453 -2.22 6.28 -6.91
N THR A 454 -1.90 5.80 -5.71
CA THR A 454 -0.55 5.48 -5.24
C THR A 454 -0.55 4.22 -4.38
N ILE A 455 0.61 3.59 -4.26
CA ILE A 455 0.91 2.60 -3.22
C ILE A 455 2.10 3.10 -2.38
N ALA A 456 2.20 2.65 -1.14
CA ALA A 456 3.25 3.09 -0.24
C ALA A 456 3.70 2.00 0.74
N GLN A 457 4.98 2.03 1.10
CA GLN A 457 5.62 1.21 2.13
C GLN A 457 6.47 2.13 3.01
N GLY A 458 6.20 2.15 4.32
CA GLY A 458 6.82 3.11 5.25
C GLY A 458 6.64 4.57 4.80
N PHE A 459 7.74 5.26 4.50
CA PHE A 459 7.73 6.63 3.97
C PHE A 459 7.84 6.72 2.44
N ASN A 460 8.04 5.60 1.75
CA ASN A 460 8.25 5.58 0.32
C ASN A 460 6.90 5.44 -0.39
N VAL A 461 6.53 6.43 -1.19
CA VAL A 461 5.28 6.47 -1.98
C VAL A 461 5.64 6.35 -3.45
N SER A 462 4.86 5.55 -4.19
CA SER A 462 5.05 5.37 -5.63
C SER A 462 4.84 6.66 -6.42
N ASN A 463 5.19 6.62 -7.71
CA ASN A 463 4.66 7.56 -8.68
C ASN A 463 3.12 7.60 -8.62
N VAL A 464 2.58 8.77 -8.93
CA VAL A 464 1.13 8.98 -9.06
C VAL A 464 0.68 8.49 -10.43
N VAL A 465 -0.33 7.63 -10.46
CA VAL A 465 -0.92 7.10 -11.70
C VAL A 465 -2.39 7.45 -11.79
N ALA A 466 -2.94 7.48 -13.00
CA ALA A 466 -4.37 7.57 -13.26
C ALA A 466 -5.00 6.18 -13.35
N VAL A 467 -6.10 5.99 -12.64
CA VAL A 467 -7.02 4.86 -12.77
C VAL A 467 -8.39 5.45 -13.15
N PRO A 468 -8.91 5.20 -14.35
CA PRO A 468 -10.25 5.60 -14.72
C PRO A 468 -11.29 4.90 -13.83
N VAL A 469 -12.13 5.68 -13.15
CA VAL A 469 -13.20 5.18 -12.29
C VAL A 469 -14.54 5.69 -12.77
N PHE A 470 -15.53 4.80 -12.84
CA PHE A 470 -16.93 5.10 -13.04
C PHE A 470 -17.73 4.73 -11.79
N ASN A 471 -18.50 5.66 -11.26
CA ASN A 471 -19.42 5.39 -10.17
C ASN A 471 -20.86 5.38 -10.70
N PRO A 472 -21.53 4.21 -10.73
CA PRO A 472 -22.93 4.12 -11.14
C PRO A 472 -23.90 4.75 -10.12
N ASN A 473 -23.46 4.90 -8.87
CA ASN A 473 -24.24 5.40 -7.74
C ASN A 473 -23.50 6.55 -7.03
N PRO A 474 -23.36 7.74 -7.67
CA PRO A 474 -22.73 8.88 -7.01
C PRO A 474 -23.49 9.26 -5.74
N GLU A 475 -22.77 9.57 -4.64
CA GLU A 475 -23.36 10.19 -3.45
C GLU A 475 -24.13 11.45 -3.92
N GLN A 476 -25.45 11.51 -3.63
CA GLN A 476 -26.34 12.60 -4.05
C GLN A 476 -26.03 13.92 -3.33
#